data_AF-A0A8T5E6M2-F1
#
_entry.id   AF-A0A8T5E6M2-F1
#
_cell.length_a   1.000
_cell.length_b   1.000
_cell.length_c   1.000
_cell.angle_alpha   90.00
_cell.angle_beta   90.00
_cell.angle_gamma   90.00
#
_symmetry.space_group_name_H-M   'P 1'
#
loop_
_entity.id
_entity.type
_entity.pdbx_description
1 polymer ?
#
loop_
_entity_poly.entity_id
_entity_poly.type
_entity_poly.pdbx_seq_one_letter_code
_entity_poly.pdbx_strand_id
1 'polypeptide(L)' 'MKKELSFALNYALNKGFQIHPDAFKILDDITDAKQLEKIIKEIIQEKTKRKQFQINQDDLETYLGIKDDPNF' A
#
# COMPACT_ATOMS: atom_id res chain seq x y z
N MET A 1 -7.71 14.93 5.47
CA MET A 1 -7.31 13.64 4.88
C MET A 1 -8.29 13.32 3.75
N LYS A 2 -7.79 12.91 2.56
CA LYS A 2 -8.65 12.57 1.41
C LYS A 2 -9.58 11.41 1.76
N LYS A 3 -10.81 11.41 1.27
CA LYS A 3 -11.82 10.40 1.62
C LYS A 3 -11.41 9.02 1.09
N GLU A 4 -10.84 9.02 -0.10
CA GLU A 4 -10.34 7.88 -0.85
C GLU A 4 -9.18 7.21 -0.11
N LEU A 5 -8.24 8.03 0.37
CA LEU A 5 -7.14 7.56 1.23
C LEU A 5 -7.67 6.92 2.50
N SER A 6 -8.62 7.57 3.17
CA SER A 6 -9.24 7.02 4.38
C SER A 6 -9.88 5.64 4.11
N PHE A 7 -10.55 5.45 2.97
CA PHE A 7 -11.13 4.16 2.58
C PHE A 7 -10.06 3.09 2.35
N ALA A 8 -9.00 3.40 1.62
CA ALA A 8 -7.92 2.47 1.33
C ALA A 8 -7.16 2.06 2.60
N LEU A 9 -6.88 3.02 3.48
CA LEU A 9 -6.25 2.76 4.79
C LEU A 9 -7.16 1.92 5.69
N ASN A 10 -8.46 2.25 5.77
CA ASN A 10 -9.41 1.45 6.55
C ASN A 10 -9.52 0.02 6.04
N TYR A 11 -9.46 -0.20 4.71
CA TYR A 11 -9.42 -1.53 4.14
C TYR A 11 -8.21 -2.33 4.63
N ALA A 12 -7.02 -1.73 4.58
CA ALA A 12 -5.79 -2.35 5.07
C ALA A 12 -5.85 -2.67 6.57
N LEU A 13 -6.25 -1.70 7.38
CA LEU A 13 -6.39 -1.86 8.83
C LEU A 13 -7.39 -2.97 9.20
N ASN A 14 -8.54 -3.03 8.53
CA ASN A 14 -9.54 -4.08 8.72
C ASN A 14 -9.04 -5.48 8.31
N LYS A 15 -8.01 -5.55 7.47
CA LYS A 15 -7.32 -6.79 7.10
C LYS A 15 -6.16 -7.13 8.03
N GLY A 16 -5.95 -6.35 9.10
CA GLY A 16 -4.89 -6.55 10.08
C GLY A 16 -3.53 -6.00 9.66
N PHE A 17 -3.48 -5.18 8.60
CA PHE A 17 -2.22 -4.57 8.16
C PHE A 17 -1.93 -3.29 8.94
N GLN A 18 -0.68 -3.13 9.35
CA GLN A 18 -0.13 -1.84 9.79
C GLN A 18 0.46 -1.10 8.58
N ILE A 19 0.47 0.23 8.63
CA ILE A 19 1.02 1.07 7.55
C ILE A 19 2.12 1.94 8.14
N HIS A 20 3.32 1.85 7.56
CA HIS A 20 4.44 2.66 7.97
C HIS A 20 4.19 4.15 7.61
N PRO A 21 4.59 5.12 8.43
CA PRO A 21 4.38 6.55 8.14
C PRO A 21 4.96 7.00 6.79
N ASP A 22 6.10 6.45 6.37
CA ASP A 22 6.69 6.78 5.06
C ASP A 22 5.91 6.18 3.90
N ALA A 23 5.31 5.00 4.09
CA ALA A 23 4.39 4.44 3.11
C ALA A 23 3.13 5.30 2.98
N PHE A 24 2.62 5.82 4.09
CA PHE A 24 1.48 6.74 4.10
C PHE A 24 1.74 8.00 3.27
N LYS A 25 2.94 8.59 3.31
CA LYS A 25 3.28 9.79 2.52
C LYS A 25 3.12 9.53 1.02
N ILE A 26 3.65 8.40 0.53
CA ILE A 26 3.52 8.00 -0.88
C ILE A 26 2.04 7.80 -1.25
N LEU A 27 1.26 7.17 -0.36
CA LEU A 27 -0.17 6.96 -0.58
C LEU A 27 -0.97 8.27 -0.61
N ASP A 28 -0.59 9.27 0.21
CA ASP A 28 -1.25 10.58 0.23
C ASP A 28 -0.92 11.42 -1.01
N ASP A 29 0.24 11.22 -1.64
CA ASP A 29 0.64 11.88 -2.90
C ASP A 29 -0.17 11.38 -4.10
N ILE A 30 -0.76 10.18 -4.03
CA ILE A 30 -1.62 9.64 -5.09
C ILE A 30 -2.97 10.38 -5.08
N THR A 31 -3.36 10.91 -6.24
CA THR A 31 -4.60 11.68 -6.41
C THR A 31 -5.74 10.85 -7.02
N ASP A 32 -5.44 9.77 -7.74
CA ASP A 32 -6.44 8.89 -8.34
C ASP A 32 -6.93 7.85 -7.33
N ALA A 33 -8.23 7.91 -7.01
CA ALA A 33 -8.90 7.01 -6.08
C ALA A 33 -8.84 5.53 -6.49
N LYS A 34 -9.03 5.25 -7.79
CA LYS A 34 -9.05 3.88 -8.33
C LYS A 34 -7.65 3.30 -8.31
N GLN A 35 -6.65 4.12 -8.61
CA GLN A 35 -5.25 3.71 -8.52
C GLN A 35 -4.89 3.38 -7.07
N LEU A 36 -5.27 4.22 -6.11
CA LEU A 36 -4.99 4.01 -4.69
C LEU A 36 -5.63 2.71 -4.17
N GLU A 37 -6.90 2.47 -4.51
CA GLU A 37 -7.61 1.24 -4.15
C GLU A 37 -6.93 0.00 -4.73
N LYS A 38 -6.51 0.06 -6.00
CA LYS A 38 -5.83 -1.03 -6.69
C LYS A 38 -4.50 -1.36 -6.03
N ILE A 39 -3.66 -0.35 -5.80
CA ILE A 39 -2.34 -0.50 -5.16
C ILE A 39 -2.47 -1.22 -3.81
N ILE A 40 -3.34 -0.72 -2.93
CA ILE A 40 -3.52 -1.28 -1.59
C ILE A 40 -4.01 -2.72 -1.65
N LYS A 41 -4.98 -3.03 -2.52
CA LYS A 41 -5.51 -4.39 -2.67
C LYS A 41 -4.44 -5.38 -3.15
N GLU A 42 -3.66 -4.99 -4.16
CA GLU A 42 -2.63 -5.86 -4.74
C GLU A 42 -1.48 -6.08 -3.75
N ILE A 43 -1.02 -5.03 -3.05
CA ILE A 43 -0.01 -5.16 -2.00
C ILE A 43 -0.51 -6.09 -0.89
N ILE A 44 -1.73 -5.87 -0.38
CA ILE A 44 -2.31 -6.74 0.66
C ILE A 44 -2.36 -8.19 0.19
N GLN A 45 -2.79 -8.44 -1.05
CA GLN A 45 -2.89 -9.77 -1.61
C GLN A 45 -1.52 -10.47 -1.65
N GLU A 46 -0.48 -9.80 -2.17
CA GLU A 46 0.87 -10.37 -2.25
C GLU A 46 1.49 -10.57 -0.86
N LYS A 47 1.39 -9.58 0.02
CA LYS A 47 1.97 -9.69 1.37
C LYS A 47 1.24 -10.70 2.24
N THR A 48 -0.07 -10.90 2.04
CA THR A 48 -0.83 -11.98 2.69
C THR A 48 -0.27 -13.36 2.33
N LYS A 49 0.09 -13.60 1.06
CA LYS A 49 0.73 -14.87 0.64
C LYS A 49 2.05 -15.09 1.38
N ARG A 50 2.79 -14.01 1.67
CA ARG A 50 4.08 -14.00 2.38
C ARG A 50 3.93 -13.93 3.91
N LYS A 51 2.70 -13.84 4.44
CA LYS A 51 2.40 -13.62 5.88
C LYS A 51 3.07 -12.37 6.48
N GLN A 52 3.20 -11.32 5.68
CA GLN A 52 3.74 -10.03 6.10
C GLN A 52 2.57 -9.03 6.27
N PHE A 53 2.33 -8.54 7.48
CA PHE A 53 1.15 -7.72 7.81
C PHE A 53 1.49 -6.24 8.06
N GLN A 54 2.49 -5.74 7.33
CA GLN A 54 2.90 -4.35 7.37
C GLN A 54 3.14 -3.86 5.94
N ILE A 55 2.61 -2.69 5.58
CA ILE A 55 2.91 -1.99 4.33
C ILE A 55 4.00 -0.95 4.61
N ASN A 56 5.15 -1.13 3.98
CA ASN A 56 6.34 -0.30 4.07
C ASN A 56 6.54 0.52 2.79
N GLN A 57 7.44 1.49 2.86
CA GLN A 57 7.82 2.32 1.72
C GLN A 57 8.27 1.48 0.52
N ASP A 58 9.17 0.52 0.75
CA ASP A 58 9.69 -0.39 -0.28
C ASP A 58 8.59 -1.13 -1.05
N ASP A 59 7.48 -1.50 -0.39
CA ASP A 59 6.38 -2.21 -1.06
C ASP A 59 5.73 -1.31 -2.14
N LEU A 60 5.58 -0.02 -1.81
CA LEU A 60 5.00 0.97 -2.73
C LEU A 60 6.00 1.38 -3.80
N GLU A 61 7.26 1.59 -3.45
CA GLU A 61 8.32 1.92 -4.42
C GLU A 61 8.51 0.79 -5.44
N THR A 62 8.49 -0.46 -4.98
CA THR A 62 8.58 -1.63 -5.85
C THR A 62 7.33 -1.73 -6.74
N TYR A 63 6.14 -1.57 -6.17
CA TYR A 63 4.89 -1.61 -6.94
C TYR A 63 4.83 -0.53 -8.02
N LEU A 64 5.30 0.68 -7.71
CA LEU A 64 5.32 1.83 -8.62
C LEU A 64 6.49 1.80 -9.62
N GLY A 65 7.39 0.82 -9.52
CA GLY A 65 8.58 0.72 -10.38
C GLY A 65 9.64 1.80 -10.11
N ILE A 66 9.62 2.40 -8.92
CA ILE A 66 10.62 3.38 -8.46
C ILE A 66 11.91 2.65 -8.03
N LYS A 67 11.75 1.44 -7.49
CA LYS A 67 12.83 0.55 -7.05
C LYS A 67 12.67 -0.83 -7.67
N ASP A 68 13.79 -1.48 -7.96
CA ASP A 68 13.79 -2.87 -8.41
C ASP A 68 13.21 -3.79 -7.33
N ASP A 69 12.38 -4.76 -7.73
CA ASP A 69 11.89 -5.80 -6.83
C ASP A 69 13.06 -6.76 -6.51
N PRO A 70 13.53 -6.84 -5.24
CA PRO A 70 14.61 -7.75 -4.89
C PRO A 70 14.23 -9.24 -5.00
N ASN A 71 12.98 -9.55 -5.33
CA ASN A 71 12.49 -10.91 -5.55
C ASN A 71 12.40 -11.29 -7.04
N PHE A 72 12.84 -10.44 -7.96
CA PHE A 72 12.95 -10.72 -9.40
C PHE A 72 14.41 -10.80 -9.87
#